data_AF-A0AAD7HYU9-F1
#
_entry.id   AF-A0AAD7HYU9-F1
#
_cell.length_a   1.000
_cell.length_b   1.000
_cell.length_c   1.000
_cell.angle_alpha   90.00
_cell.angle_beta   90.00
_cell.angle_gamma   90.00
#
_symmetry.space_group_name_H-M   'P 1'
#
loop_
_entity.id
_entity.type
_entity.pdbx_description
1 polymer ?
#
loop_
_entity_poly.entity_id
_entity_poly.type
_entity_poly.pdbx_seq_one_letter_code
_entity_poly.pdbx_strand_id
1 'polypeptide(L)'
;RLRDALREDEERLAQSILRILDSDSDRADVQKLEGNSAQDFLDVLQNTLDKGLLLEKEHNSKARRMILKLSEACDRLPSALFITGVTGRDEFALFGGGFGDIYQASYAGQRVALKHIRAFHRDAEQRRIRLVCVFPFHSPF
;
A
#
# COMPACT_ATOMS: atom_id res chain seq x y z
N ARG A 1 -19.06 5.09 24.17
CA ARG A 1 -20.14 5.35 23.18
C ARG A 1 -19.57 5.51 21.77
N LEU A 2 -18.87 6.60 21.42
CA LEU A 2 -18.30 6.76 20.06
C LEU A 2 -17.23 5.70 19.72
N ARG A 3 -16.29 5.46 20.65
CA ARG A 3 -15.23 4.44 20.45
C ARG A 3 -15.79 3.03 20.27
N ASP A 4 -16.84 2.70 21.01
CA ASP A 4 -17.49 1.38 20.92
C ASP A 4 -18.19 1.23 19.57
N ALA A 5 -18.91 2.26 19.11
CA ALA A 5 -19.54 2.27 17.80
C ALA A 5 -18.53 2.14 16.64
N LEU A 6 -17.37 2.81 16.74
CA LEU A 6 -16.31 2.68 15.75
C LEU A 6 -15.72 1.27 15.71
N ARG A 7 -15.50 0.65 16.86
CA ARG A 7 -14.98 -0.73 16.94
C ARG A 7 -15.97 -1.73 16.33
N GLU A 8 -17.26 -1.61 16.65
CA GLU A 8 -18.30 -2.48 16.08
C GLU A 8 -18.38 -2.35 14.56
N ASP A 9 -18.21 -1.14 14.02
CA ASP A 9 -18.17 -0.90 12.58
C ASP A 9 -16.94 -1.55 11.92
N GLU A 10 -15.76 -1.41 12.53
CA GLU A 10 -14.53 -2.06 12.06
C GLU A 10 -14.64 -3.58 12.05
N GLU A 11 -15.26 -4.18 13.08
CA GLU A 11 -15.52 -5.61 13.14
C GLU A 11 -16.47 -6.08 12.04
N ARG A 12 -17.55 -5.33 11.77
CA ARG A 12 -18.50 -5.63 10.69
C ARG A 12 -17.87 -5.52 9.31
N LEU A 13 -17.00 -4.52 9.12
CA LEU A 13 -16.25 -4.34 7.88
C LEU A 13 -15.29 -5.52 7.66
N ALA A 14 -14.55 -5.92 8.69
CA ALA A 14 -13.65 -7.07 8.62
C ALA A 14 -14.41 -8.37 8.29
N GLN A 15 -15.57 -8.60 8.91
CA GLN A 15 -16.41 -9.76 8.59
C GLN A 15 -16.92 -9.74 7.14
N SER A 16 -17.28 -8.57 6.61
CA SER A 16 -17.69 -8.42 5.21
C SER A 16 -16.55 -8.78 4.26
N ILE A 17 -15.33 -8.31 4.56
CA ILE A 17 -14.13 -8.65 3.79
C ILE A 17 -13.85 -10.15 3.83
N LEU A 18 -13.94 -10.78 5.00
CA LEU A 18 -13.71 -12.23 5.13
C LEU A 18 -14.66 -13.03 4.24
N ARG A 19 -15.96 -12.71 4.26
CA ARG A 19 -16.96 -13.35 3.38
C ARG A 19 -16.59 -13.21 1.91
N ILE A 20 -16.20 -12.01 1.49
CA ILE A 20 -15.75 -11.76 0.12
C ILE A 20 -14.51 -12.57 -0.22
N LEU A 21 -13.53 -12.68 0.69
CA LEU A 21 -12.28 -13.42 0.43
C LEU A 21 -12.47 -14.94 0.33
N ASP A 22 -13.52 -15.48 0.94
CA ASP A 22 -13.83 -16.91 0.93
C ASP A 22 -14.84 -17.33 -0.15
N SER A 23 -15.51 -16.37 -0.79
CA SER A 23 -16.52 -16.61 -1.81
C SER A 23 -15.95 -16.39 -3.21
N ASP A 24 -15.80 -17.44 -4.02
CA ASP A 24 -15.24 -17.30 -5.37
C ASP A 24 -16.07 -16.40 -6.29
N SER A 25 -17.40 -16.36 -6.09
CA SER A 25 -18.28 -15.44 -6.83
C SER A 25 -17.97 -13.97 -6.49
N ASP A 26 -17.93 -13.64 -5.20
CA ASP A 26 -17.69 -12.26 -4.76
C ASP A 26 -16.29 -11.78 -5.16
N ARG A 27 -15.30 -12.69 -5.11
CA ARG A 27 -13.94 -12.42 -5.60
C ARG A 27 -13.89 -12.10 -7.08
N ALA A 28 -14.69 -12.79 -7.89
CA ALA A 28 -14.76 -12.54 -9.32
C ALA A 28 -15.40 -11.18 -9.61
N ASP A 29 -16.38 -10.77 -8.82
CA ASP A 29 -17.05 -9.47 -8.98
C ASP A 29 -16.16 -8.31 -8.51
N VAL A 30 -15.42 -8.50 -7.40
CA VAL A 30 -14.41 -7.53 -6.96
C VAL A 30 -13.34 -7.28 -8.02
N GLN A 31 -12.90 -8.33 -8.73
CA GLN A 31 -11.90 -8.20 -9.81
C GLN A 31 -12.41 -7.40 -11.03
N LYS A 32 -13.73 -7.20 -11.16
CA LYS A 32 -14.34 -6.40 -12.21
C LYS A 32 -14.60 -4.96 -11.78
N LEU A 33 -14.26 -4.59 -10.54
CA LEU A 33 -14.39 -3.21 -10.08
C LEU A 33 -13.46 -2.31 -10.88
N GLU A 34 -13.94 -1.11 -11.20
CA GLU A 34 -13.18 -0.10 -11.92
C GLU A 34 -13.30 1.28 -11.24
N GLY A 35 -12.42 2.20 -11.64
CA GLY A 35 -12.48 3.60 -11.20
C GLY A 35 -12.43 3.76 -9.68
N ASN A 36 -13.37 4.54 -9.14
CA ASN A 36 -13.40 4.87 -7.72
C ASN A 36 -13.76 3.66 -6.85
N SER A 37 -14.68 2.80 -7.29
CA SER A 37 -15.06 1.61 -6.52
C SER A 37 -13.91 0.63 -6.35
N ALA A 38 -13.05 0.49 -7.38
CA ALA A 38 -11.82 -0.29 -7.25
C ALA A 38 -10.85 0.34 -6.24
N GLN A 39 -10.66 1.66 -6.30
CA GLN A 39 -9.80 2.38 -5.35
C GLN A 39 -10.30 2.26 -3.91
N ASP A 40 -11.58 2.50 -3.69
CA ASP A 40 -12.20 2.43 -2.37
C ASP A 40 -12.04 1.02 -1.78
N PHE A 41 -12.23 -0.02 -2.60
CA PHE A 41 -12.02 -1.40 -2.17
C PHE A 41 -10.55 -1.69 -1.83
N LEU A 42 -9.60 -1.24 -2.66
CA LEU A 42 -8.16 -1.38 -2.40
C LEU A 42 -7.78 -0.71 -1.07
N ASP A 43 -8.29 0.50 -0.82
CA ASP A 43 -7.98 1.28 0.37
C ASP A 43 -8.59 0.66 1.63
N VAL A 44 -9.85 0.21 1.54
CA VAL A 44 -10.52 -0.51 2.62
C VAL A 44 -9.76 -1.79 2.97
N LEU A 45 -9.42 -2.61 1.97
CA LEU A 45 -8.75 -3.89 2.20
C LEU A 45 -7.34 -3.71 2.77
N GLN A 46 -6.59 -2.72 2.27
CA GLN A 46 -5.27 -2.37 2.81
C GLN A 46 -5.37 -1.86 4.25
N ASN A 47 -6.35 -1.00 4.56
CA ASN A 47 -6.57 -0.51 5.91
C ASN A 47 -6.93 -1.63 6.89
N THR A 48 -7.73 -2.62 6.46
CA THR A 48 -8.04 -3.81 7.27
C THR A 48 -6.79 -4.64 7.56
N LEU A 49 -5.87 -4.76 6.60
CA LEU A 49 -4.56 -5.40 6.81
C LEU A 49 -3.69 -4.61 7.78
N ASP A 50 -3.57 -3.29 7.60
CA ASP A 50 -2.70 -2.44 8.41
C ASP A 50 -3.16 -2.35 9.87
N LYS A 51 -4.47 -2.39 10.11
CA LYS A 51 -5.07 -2.46 11.45
C LYS A 51 -5.01 -3.86 12.08
N GLY A 52 -4.58 -4.89 11.34
CA GLY A 52 -4.51 -6.26 11.84
C GLY A 52 -5.87 -6.88 12.17
N LEU A 53 -6.94 -6.43 11.50
CA LEU A 53 -8.31 -6.91 11.76
C LEU A 53 -8.53 -8.34 11.22
N LEU A 54 -7.71 -8.78 10.26
CA LEU A 54 -7.69 -10.16 9.79
C LEU A 54 -6.75 -10.97 10.69
N LEU A 55 -7.30 -11.75 11.61
CA LEU A 55 -6.50 -12.46 12.63
C LEU A 55 -5.73 -13.65 12.05
N GLU A 56 -6.23 -14.29 11.00
CA GLU A 56 -5.62 -15.50 10.45
C GLU A 56 -4.65 -15.19 9.29
N LYS A 57 -3.52 -15.90 9.27
CA LYS A 57 -2.49 -15.74 8.22
C LYS A 57 -3.03 -16.07 6.82
N GLU A 58 -3.96 -17.00 6.72
CA GLU A 58 -4.58 -17.37 5.44
C GLU A 58 -5.39 -16.21 4.87
N HIS A 59 -6.25 -15.58 5.68
CA HIS A 59 -7.02 -14.40 5.30
C HIS A 59 -6.11 -13.23 4.91
N ASN A 60 -5.03 -13.00 5.65
CA ASN A 60 -4.02 -11.99 5.29
C ASN A 60 -3.41 -12.26 3.91
N SER A 61 -3.10 -13.53 3.61
CA SER A 61 -2.51 -13.92 2.33
C SER A 61 -3.51 -13.77 1.18
N LYS A 62 -4.78 -14.16 1.40
CA LYS A 62 -5.88 -13.96 0.44
C LYS A 62 -6.12 -12.49 0.16
N ALA A 63 -6.17 -11.65 1.20
CA ALA A 63 -6.33 -10.20 1.08
C ALA A 63 -5.18 -9.56 0.28
N ARG A 64 -3.92 -9.86 0.62
CA ARG A 64 -2.76 -9.36 -0.15
C ARG A 64 -2.80 -9.79 -1.60
N ARG A 65 -3.16 -11.04 -1.88
CA ARG A 65 -3.34 -11.53 -3.25
C ARG A 65 -4.46 -10.82 -3.99
N MET A 66 -5.55 -10.50 -3.30
CA MET A 66 -6.65 -9.73 -3.88
C MET A 66 -6.22 -8.30 -4.25
N ILE A 67 -5.49 -7.62 -3.34
CA ILE A 67 -4.91 -6.30 -3.62
C ILE A 67 -4.06 -6.36 -4.88
N LEU A 68 -3.16 -7.33 -5.00
CA LEU A 68 -2.31 -7.47 -6.18
C LEU A 68 -3.13 -7.63 -7.46
N LYS A 69 -4.06 -8.59 -7.48
CA LYS A 69 -4.90 -8.86 -8.67
C LYS A 69 -5.73 -7.66 -9.09
N LEU A 70 -6.40 -7.01 -8.13
CA LEU A 70 -7.22 -5.85 -8.43
C LEU A 70 -6.35 -4.68 -8.88
N SER A 71 -5.19 -4.47 -8.24
CA SER A 71 -4.23 -3.44 -8.62
C SER A 71 -3.74 -3.62 -10.07
N GLU A 72 -3.40 -4.86 -10.45
CA GLU A 72 -3.03 -5.21 -11.82
C GLU A 72 -4.16 -4.95 -12.82
N ALA A 73 -5.40 -5.30 -12.46
CA ALA A 73 -6.56 -5.16 -13.34
C ALA A 73 -6.97 -3.69 -13.56
N CYS A 74 -6.95 -2.86 -12.51
CA CYS A 74 -7.41 -1.47 -12.59
C CYS A 74 -6.29 -0.43 -12.70
N ASP A 75 -5.02 -0.87 -12.73
CA ASP A 75 -3.82 -0.02 -12.75
C ASP A 75 -3.77 1.01 -11.62
N ARG A 76 -4.18 0.59 -10.42
CA ARG A 76 -4.17 1.43 -9.21
C ARG A 76 -3.51 0.68 -8.06
N LEU A 77 -3.06 1.42 -7.06
CA LEU A 77 -2.56 0.85 -5.81
C LEU A 77 -3.35 1.44 -4.65
N PRO A 78 -3.41 0.76 -3.49
CA PRO A 78 -3.95 1.36 -2.29
C PRO A 78 -3.28 2.71 -1.99
N SER A 79 -4.08 3.73 -1.73
CA SER A 79 -3.68 5.11 -1.45
C SER A 79 -2.68 5.19 -0.29
N ALA A 80 -2.82 4.29 0.69
CA ALA A 80 -1.92 4.18 1.84
C ALA A 80 -0.46 3.83 1.47
N LEU A 81 -0.21 3.29 0.27
CA LEU A 81 1.14 3.01 -0.21
C LEU A 81 1.84 4.25 -0.78
N PHE A 82 1.09 5.33 -1.05
CA PHE A 82 1.66 6.58 -1.55
C PHE A 82 2.02 7.49 -0.38
N ILE A 83 3.32 7.78 -0.26
CA ILE A 83 3.78 8.79 0.69
C ILE A 83 3.52 10.17 0.09
N THR A 84 2.70 10.97 0.77
CA THR A 84 2.43 12.36 0.43
C THR A 84 3.23 13.31 1.33
N GLY A 85 3.41 14.57 0.97
CA GLY A 85 4.06 15.57 1.84
C GLY A 85 5.59 15.50 1.94
N VAL A 86 6.25 14.71 1.08
CA VAL A 86 7.71 14.78 0.90
C VAL A 86 8.07 16.00 0.05
N THR A 87 8.97 16.84 0.53
CA THR A 87 9.43 18.06 -0.13
C THR A 87 10.96 18.14 -0.14
N GLY A 88 11.53 19.08 -0.90
CA GLY A 88 12.98 19.35 -0.87
C GLY A 88 13.83 18.13 -1.16
N ARG A 89 13.36 17.24 -2.05
CA ARG A 89 14.14 16.09 -2.51
C ARG A 89 15.31 16.60 -3.35
N ASP A 90 16.52 16.15 -3.02
CA ASP A 90 17.71 16.47 -3.79
C ASP A 90 17.58 15.97 -5.25
N GLU A 91 18.17 16.71 -6.17
CA GLU A 91 18.19 16.36 -7.60
C GLU A 91 18.97 15.06 -7.85
N PHE A 92 20.08 14.88 -7.13
CA PHE A 92 20.97 13.74 -7.25
C PHE A 92 20.85 12.80 -6.05
N ALA A 93 21.04 11.50 -6.29
CA ALA A 93 21.08 10.53 -5.21
C ALA A 93 22.36 10.70 -4.39
N LEU A 94 22.25 10.66 -3.06
CA LEU A 94 23.39 10.64 -2.14
C LEU A 94 24.14 9.30 -2.20
N PHE A 95 23.38 8.21 -2.34
CA PHE A 95 23.92 6.86 -2.40
C PHE A 95 23.12 6.00 -3.38
N GLY A 96 23.80 5.09 -4.06
CA GLY A 96 23.19 4.06 -4.90
C GLY A 96 23.67 2.68 -4.46
N GLY A 97 22.76 1.72 -4.37
CA GLY A 97 23.07 0.32 -4.05
C GLY A 97 22.30 -0.65 -4.94
N GLY A 98 22.53 -1.96 -4.81
CA GLY A 98 21.91 -2.97 -5.69
C GLY A 98 20.38 -2.87 -5.79
N PHE A 99 19.71 -2.42 -4.74
CA PHE A 99 18.25 -2.38 -4.64
C PHE A 99 17.60 -1.02 -4.93
N GLY A 100 18.39 0.03 -5.11
CA GLY A 100 17.83 1.38 -5.29
C GLY A 100 18.78 2.51 -4.99
N ASP A 101 18.25 3.72 -5.11
CA ASP A 101 18.95 4.99 -4.92
C ASP A 101 18.36 5.71 -3.69
N ILE A 102 19.21 6.40 -2.92
CA ILE A 102 18.84 7.13 -1.71
C ILE A 102 19.02 8.62 -1.97
N TYR A 103 17.95 9.39 -1.79
CA TYR A 103 17.94 10.84 -1.88
C TYR A 103 17.76 11.43 -0.49
N GLN A 104 18.30 12.63 -0.25
CA GLN A 104 17.85 13.43 0.88
C GLN A 104 16.51 14.05 0.53
N ALA A 105 15.61 14.17 1.50
CA ALA A 105 14.38 14.94 1.38
C ALA A 105 13.95 15.48 2.74
N SER A 106 12.83 16.22 2.76
CA SER A 106 12.14 16.66 3.97
C SER A 106 10.74 16.04 4.03
N TYR A 107 10.34 15.56 5.20
CA TYR A 107 8.99 15.07 5.47
C TYR A 107 8.53 15.62 6.82
N ALA A 108 7.37 16.28 6.85
CA ALA A 108 6.88 16.98 8.04
C ALA A 108 7.92 17.92 8.70
N GLY A 109 8.74 18.60 7.88
CA GLY A 109 9.80 19.50 8.35
C GLY A 109 11.06 18.81 8.88
N GLN A 110 11.11 17.48 8.91
CA GLN A 110 12.29 16.72 9.31
C GLN A 110 13.07 16.20 8.10
N ARG A 111 14.41 16.19 8.21
CA ARG A 111 15.25 15.56 7.20
C ARG A 111 15.07 14.05 7.22
N VAL A 112 14.88 13.49 6.03
CA VAL A 112 14.67 12.05 5.83
C VAL A 112 15.50 11.53 4.68
N ALA A 113 15.82 10.24 4.74
CA ALA A 113 16.37 9.51 3.61
C ALA A 113 15.20 8.92 2.81
N LEU A 114 15.14 9.28 1.53
CA LEU A 114 14.14 8.82 0.59
C LEU A 114 14.75 7.70 -0.27
N LYS A 115 14.39 6.45 0.00
CA LYS A 115 14.90 5.31 -0.78
C LYS A 115 13.96 5.03 -1.95
N HIS A 116 14.45 5.26 -3.16
CA HIS A 116 13.80 4.86 -4.40
C HIS A 116 14.22 3.45 -4.77
N ILE A 117 13.29 2.50 -4.68
CA ILE A 117 13.56 1.12 -5.08
C ILE A 117 13.57 1.01 -6.60
N ARG A 118 14.61 0.39 -7.16
CA ARG A 118 14.65 0.02 -8.57
C ARG A 118 13.88 -1.29 -8.74
N ALA A 119 12.69 -1.21 -9.33
CA ALA A 119 12.01 -2.40 -9.84
C ALA A 119 12.74 -2.86 -11.11
N PHE A 120 13.54 -3.92 -11.01
CA PHE A 120 14.11 -4.60 -12.17
C PHE A 120 13.07 -5.61 -12.70
N HIS A 121 12.21 -5.18 -13.61
CA HIS A 121 11.32 -6.11 -14.31
C HIS A 121 12.01 -6.70 -15.54
N ARG A 122 11.80 -8.01 -15.77
CA ARG A 122 12.29 -8.73 -16.94
C ARG A 122 11.48 -8.45 -18.21
N ASP A 123 10.33 -7.80 -18.10
CA ASP A 123 9.50 -7.37 -19.22
C ASP A 123 9.22 -5.87 -19.11
N ALA A 124 9.50 -5.14 -20.18
CA ALA A 124 9.72 -3.69 -20.21
C ALA A 124 8.45 -2.82 -20.12
N GLU A 125 7.26 -3.41 -20.00
CA GLU A 125 5.98 -2.71 -20.21
C GLU A 125 5.06 -2.70 -18.98
N GLN A 126 5.61 -2.81 -17.76
CA GLN A 126 4.84 -2.64 -16.53
C GLN A 126 5.40 -1.50 -15.68
N ARG A 127 4.49 -0.59 -15.31
CA ARG A 127 4.75 0.73 -14.75
C ARG A 127 5.68 0.67 -13.54
N ARG A 128 6.57 1.67 -13.46
CA ARG A 128 7.49 1.88 -12.34
C ARG A 128 6.69 2.24 -11.09
N ILE A 129 6.26 1.23 -10.32
CA ILE A 129 5.80 1.47 -8.95
C ILE A 129 6.99 2.09 -8.20
N ARG A 130 6.86 3.37 -7.87
CA ARG A 130 7.86 4.08 -7.06
C ARG A 130 7.61 3.68 -5.62
N LEU A 131 8.19 2.56 -5.21
CA LEU A 131 8.29 2.22 -3.81
C LEU A 131 9.28 3.20 -3.17
N VAL A 132 8.73 4.03 -2.31
CA VAL A 132 9.46 5.07 -1.59
C VAL A 132 9.35 4.74 -0.12
N CYS A 133 10.49 4.54 0.52
CA CYS A 133 10.56 4.45 1.97
C CYS A 133 11.14 5.75 2.53
N VAL A 134 10.52 6.25 3.59
CA VAL A 134 11.00 7.38 4.36
C VAL A 134 11.67 6.84 5.63
N PHE A 135 12.95 7.15 5.79
CA PHE A 135 13.69 6.83 7.02
C PHE A 135 14.12 8.12 7.71
N PRO A 136 14.11 8.18 9.06
CA PRO A 136 14.68 9.32 9.77
C PRO A 136 16.17 9.43 9.41
N PHE A 137 16.60 10.62 8.99
CA PHE A 137 17.99 10.86 8.65
C PHE A 137 18.81 10.98 9.93
N HIS A 138 19.30 9.85 10.45
CA HIS A 138 20.32 9.87 11.50
C HIS A 138 21.66 10.12 10.81
N SER A 139 22.30 11.26 11.11
CA SER A 139 23.67 11.49 10.66
C SER A 139 24.56 10.39 11.24
N PRO A 140 25.34 9.67 10.41
CA PRO A 140 26.40 8.82 10.94
C PRO A 140 27.62 9.70 11.19
N PHE A 141 27.57 10.55 12.22
CA PHE A 141 28.72 11.18 12.87
C PHE A 141 28.38 11.46 14.32
#